data_AF-A0A9X1UB83-F1
#
_entry.id   AF-A0A9X1UB83-F1
#
_cell.length_a   1.000
_cell.length_b   1.000
_cell.length_c   1.000
_cell.angle_alpha   90.00
_cell.angle_beta   90.00
_cell.angle_gamma   90.00
#
_symmetry.space_group_name_H-M   'P 1'
#
loop_
_entity.id
_entity.type
_entity.pdbx_description
1 polymer ?
#
loop_
_entity_poly.entity_id
_entity_poly.type
_entity_poly.pdbx_seq_one_letter_code
_entity_poly.pdbx_strand_id
1 'polypeptide(L)' 'MLFWYPALTLMMDAMQVIDMRLKLIAAGKGTSEEMFLMVNEKVNAMAEARNILIQGGHSGHVIDNYRKIVAANVVRLSA' A
#
# COMPACT_ATOMS: atom_id res chain seq x y z
N MET A 1 -14.70 17.34 -4.73
CA MET A 1 -13.46 18.15 -4.79
C MET A 1 -12.40 17.78 -3.74
N LEU A 2 -12.71 17.03 -2.67
CA LEU A 2 -11.76 16.65 -1.59
C LEU A 2 -10.94 15.36 -1.81
N PHE A 3 -11.13 14.64 -2.91
CA PHE A 3 -10.42 13.37 -3.21
C PHE A 3 -8.89 13.50 -3.32
N TRP A 4 -8.40 14.69 -3.69
CA TRP A 4 -6.99 14.91 -3.97
C TRP A 4 -6.11 14.81 -2.73
N TYR A 5 -6.60 15.23 -1.56
CA TYR A 5 -5.80 15.20 -0.34
C TYR A 5 -5.50 13.77 0.14
N PRO A 6 -6.51 12.86 0.25
CA PRO A 6 -6.26 11.45 0.52
C PRO A 6 -5.36 10.80 -0.54
N ALA A 7 -5.57 11.09 -1.81
CA ALA A 7 -4.76 10.53 -2.91
C ALA A 7 -3.28 10.98 -2.83
N LEU A 8 -3.02 12.24 -2.52
CA LEU A 8 -1.65 12.76 -2.35
C LEU A 8 -0.95 12.11 -1.15
N THR A 9 -1.64 11.96 -0.01
CA THR A 9 -1.07 11.26 1.15
C THR A 9 -0.75 9.79 0.83
N LEU A 10 -1.64 9.09 0.12
CA LEU A 10 -1.40 7.73 -0.34
C LEU A 10 -0.17 7.66 -1.27
N MET A 11 -0.02 8.62 -2.18
CA MET A 11 1.12 8.68 -3.09
C MET A 11 2.45 8.84 -2.33
N MET A 12 2.50 9.75 -1.34
CA MET A 12 3.70 9.96 -0.52
C MET A 12 4.07 8.70 0.26
N ASP A 13 3.10 8.07 0.93
CA ASP A 13 3.34 6.84 1.70
C ASP A 13 3.80 5.70 0.78
N ALA A 14 3.24 5.61 -0.43
CA ALA A 14 3.64 4.60 -1.42
C ALA A 14 5.08 4.83 -1.91
N MET A 15 5.47 6.09 -2.16
CA MET A 15 6.85 6.43 -2.52
C MET A 15 7.84 6.03 -1.42
N GLN A 16 7.47 6.21 -0.14
CA GLN A 16 8.30 5.79 0.99
C GLN A 16 8.49 4.26 1.02
N VAL A 17 7.41 3.48 0.83
CA VAL A 17 7.48 2.01 0.74
C VAL A 17 8.39 1.55 -0.40
N ILE A 18 8.30 2.21 -1.56
CA ILE A 18 9.17 1.91 -2.71
C ILE A 18 10.63 2.19 -2.37
N ASP A 19 10.95 3.34 -1.78
CA ASP A 19 12.31 3.70 -1.37
C ASP A 19 12.89 2.70 -0.36
N MET A 20 12.14 2.32 0.67
CA MET A 20 12.58 1.30 1.64
C MET A 20 12.88 -0.04 0.99
N ARG A 21 12.04 -0.47 0.05
CA ARG A 21 12.25 -1.73 -0.69
C ARG A 21 13.45 -1.66 -1.62
N LEU A 22 13.67 -0.53 -2.30
CA LEU A 22 14.88 -0.31 -3.11
C LEU A 22 16.14 -0.37 -2.24
N LYS A 23 16.12 0.21 -1.04
CA LYS A 23 17.24 0.13 -0.08
C LYS A 23 17.49 -1.30 0.40
N LEU A 24 16.44 -2.06 0.70
CA LEU A 24 16.57 -3.48 1.09
C LEU A 24 17.16 -4.32 -0.04
N ILE A 25 16.72 -4.10 -1.29
CA ILE A 25 17.28 -4.76 -2.47
C ILE A 25 18.76 -4.38 -2.66
N ALA A 26 19.10 -3.09 -2.59
CA ALA A 26 20.47 -2.61 -2.71
C ALA A 26 21.39 -3.16 -1.60
N ALA A 27 20.85 -3.37 -0.40
CA ALA A 27 21.56 -3.99 0.72
C ALA A 27 21.68 -5.52 0.62
N GLY A 28 21.18 -6.15 -0.46
CA GLY A 28 21.16 -7.60 -0.63
C GLY A 28 20.19 -8.34 0.31
N LYS A 29 19.28 -7.61 0.97
CA LYS A 29 18.28 -8.14 1.90
C LYS A 29 16.90 -8.35 1.26
N GLY A 30 16.75 -8.05 -0.03
CA GLY A 30 15.53 -8.36 -0.79
C GLY A 30 15.42 -9.86 -1.06
N THR A 31 14.74 -10.59 -0.17
CA THR A 31 14.52 -12.03 -0.34
C THR A 31 13.32 -12.31 -1.25
N SER A 32 13.28 -13.50 -1.87
CA SER A 32 12.12 -13.97 -2.63
C SER A 32 10.83 -14.00 -1.78
N GLU A 33 10.98 -14.21 -0.47
CA GLU A 33 9.88 -14.18 0.50
C GLU A 33 9.29 -12.78 0.64
N GLU A 34 10.12 -11.72 0.74
CA GLU A 34 9.63 -10.33 0.76
C GLU A 34 8.96 -9.95 -0.56
N MET A 35 9.46 -10.45 -1.70
CA MET A 35 8.79 -10.24 -2.99
C MET A 35 7.42 -10.93 -3.06
N PHE A 36 7.31 -12.16 -2.57
CA PHE A 36 6.03 -12.89 -2.52
C PHE A 36 5.03 -12.20 -1.58
N LEU A 37 5.49 -11.77 -0.41
CA LEU A 37 4.69 -11.02 0.55
C LEU A 37 4.20 -9.71 -0.05
N MET A 38 5.05 -8.99 -0.79
CA MET A 38 4.69 -7.77 -1.50
C MET A 38 3.60 -7.95 -2.57
N VAL A 39 3.54 -9.13 -3.22
CA VAL A 39 2.48 -9.45 -4.16
C VAL A 39 1.18 -9.74 -3.41
N ASN A 40 1.24 -10.52 -2.33
CA ASN A 40 0.07 -10.80 -1.49
C ASN A 40 -0.55 -9.52 -0.90
N GLU A 41 0.28 -8.57 -0.45
CA GLU A 41 -0.20 -7.25 0.00
C GLU A 41 -1.07 -6.56 -1.07
N LYS A 42 -0.65 -6.59 -2.34
CA LYS A 42 -1.40 -5.97 -3.45
C LYS A 42 -2.69 -6.72 -3.77
N VAL A 43 -2.63 -8.05 -3.79
CA VAL A 43 -3.81 -8.91 -4.05
C VAL A 43 -4.86 -8.71 -2.97
N ASN A 44 -4.44 -8.69 -1.70
CA ASN A 44 -5.32 -8.44 -0.56
C ASN A 44 -5.92 -7.03 -0.61
N ALA A 45 -5.11 -6.01 -0.90
CA ALA A 45 -5.59 -4.63 -1.06
C ALA A 45 -6.65 -4.50 -2.17
N MET A 46 -6.44 -5.20 -3.30
CA MET A 46 -7.39 -5.22 -4.41
C MET A 46 -8.68 -5.96 -4.02
N ALA A 47 -8.59 -7.07 -3.29
CA ALA A 47 -9.76 -7.80 -2.80
C ALA A 47 -10.60 -6.95 -1.85
N GLU A 48 -9.97 -6.20 -0.94
CA GLU A 48 -10.68 -5.26 -0.06
C GLU A 48 -11.30 -4.09 -0.83
N ALA A 49 -10.58 -3.50 -1.79
CA ALA A 49 -11.13 -2.46 -2.66
C ALA A 49 -12.36 -2.93 -3.43
N ARG A 50 -12.32 -4.17 -3.95
CA ARG A 50 -13.48 -4.81 -4.60
C ARG A 50 -14.64 -4.98 -3.63
N ASN A 51 -14.39 -5.43 -2.40
CA ASN A 51 -15.43 -5.61 -1.39
C ASN A 51 -16.10 -4.28 -1.03
N ILE A 52 -15.32 -3.20 -0.89
CA ILE A 52 -15.84 -1.84 -0.65
C ILE A 52 -16.82 -1.43 -1.76
N LEU A 53 -16.46 -1.67 -3.03
CA LEU A 53 -17.33 -1.33 -4.16
C LEU A 53 -18.61 -2.18 -4.20
N ILE A 54 -18.51 -3.49 -3.95
CA ILE A 54 -19.68 -4.40 -3.91
C ILE A 54 -20.66 -4.01 -2.80
N GLN A 55 -20.15 -3.52 -1.67
CA GLN A 55 -20.95 -3.03 -0.55
C GLN A 55 -21.56 -1.62 -0.79
N GLY A 56 -21.38 -1.04 -1.98
CA GLY A 56 -21.91 0.28 -2.32
C GLY A 56 -21.01 1.46 -1.92
N GLY A 57 -19.75 1.20 -1.54
CA GLY A 57 -18.77 2.24 -1.26
C GLY A 57 -18.32 2.98 -2.52
N HIS A 58 -17.81 4.20 -2.35
CA HIS A 58 -17.28 5.02 -3.44
C HIS A 58 -15.74 5.06 -3.43
N SER A 59 -15.15 5.69 -4.45
CA SER A 59 -13.69 5.82 -4.62
C SER A 59 -12.93 6.37 -3.41
N GLY A 60 -13.51 7.31 -2.66
CA GLY A 60 -12.93 7.81 -1.40
C GLY A 60 -12.65 6.70 -0.37
N HIS A 61 -13.61 5.79 -0.15
CA HIS A 61 -13.43 4.66 0.78
C HIS A 61 -12.33 3.70 0.31
N VAL A 62 -12.21 3.50 -1.00
CA VAL A 62 -11.13 2.69 -1.58
C VAL A 62 -9.77 3.32 -1.25
N ILE A 63 -9.63 4.64 -1.42
CA ILE A 63 -8.38 5.34 -1.13
C ILE A 63 -8.05 5.30 0.36
N ASP A 64 -9.04 5.52 1.22
CA ASP A 64 -8.84 5.43 2.67
C ASP A 64 -8.40 4.02 3.09
N ASN A 65 -8.90 2.98 2.43
CA ASN A 65 -8.44 1.62 2.65
C ASN A 65 -6.98 1.42 2.21
N TYR A 66 -6.63 1.86 1.00
CA TYR A 66 -5.24 1.80 0.52
C TYR A 66 -4.27 2.55 1.44
N ARG A 67 -4.67 3.70 2.00
CA ARG A 67 -3.83 4.45 2.95
C ARG A 67 -3.50 3.65 4.20
N LYS A 68 -4.49 2.94 4.78
CA LYS A 68 -4.26 2.09 5.95
C LYS A 68 -3.25 0.98 5.66
N ILE A 69 -3.39 0.33 4.51
CA ILE A 69 -2.50 -0.76 4.07
C ILE A 69 -1.08 -0.23 3.86
N VAL A 70 -0.91 0.87 3.13
CA VAL A 70 0.41 1.43 2.85
C VAL A 70 1.07 1.96 4.12
N ALA A 71 0.33 2.59 5.04
CA ALA A 71 0.86 3.00 6.34
C ALA A 71 1.34 1.80 7.18
N ALA A 72 0.60 0.69 7.18
CA ALA A 72 1.04 -0.54 7.85
C ALA A 72 2.34 -1.10 7.23
N ASN A 73 2.49 -1.03 5.90
CA ASN A 73 3.72 -1.41 5.21
C ASN A 73 4.90 -0.52 5.59
N VAL A 74 4.68 0.80 5.74
CA VAL A 74 5.71 1.74 6.20
C VAL A 74 6.20 1.34 7.59
N VAL A 75 5.29 1.08 8.52
CA VAL A 75 5.63 0.66 9.89
C VAL A 75 6.42 -0.64 9.88
N ARG A 76 5.99 -1.66 9.12
CA ARG A 76 6.68 -2.96 9.03
C ARG A 76 8.09 -2.84 8.45
N LEU A 77 8.27 -2.05 7.40
CA LEU A 77 9.56 -1.88 6.73
C LEU A 77 10.52 -0.94 7.47
N SER A 78 10.00 -0.17 8.44
CA SER A 78 10.80 0.71 9.30
C SER A 78 11.27 0.03 10.59
N ALA A 79 10.73 -1.16 10.91
CA ALA A 79 11.15 -1.99 12.04
C ALA A 79 12.34 -2.88 11.67
#